data_AF-U6MAU1-F1
#
_entry.id   AF-U6MAU1-F1
#
_cell.length_a   1.000
_cell.length_b   1.000
_cell.length_c   1.000
_cell.angle_alpha   90.00
_cell.angle_beta   90.00
_cell.angle_gamma   90.00
#
_symmetry.space_group_name_H-M   'P 1'
#
loop_
_entity.id
_entity.type
_entity.pdbx_description
1 polymer ?
#
loop_
_entity_poly.entity_id
_entity_poly.type
_entity_poly.pdbx_seq_one_letter_code
_entity_poly.pdbx_strand_id
1 'polypeptide(L)'
;MKLSPFCLVALALFAPVALNGRLVKGAATAEIPEATSTLHGLMDSICVQEFARACLVNPHFCVGAVARRDVGIDAAEGEAWRCYSTVELDFSAAKRSCVNDCGELIDCVGAVNGISREHLTATTELERLLQEVQPGMCKIHVRYTTGAS
;
A
#
# COMPACT_ATOMS: atom_id res chain seq x y z
N MET A 1 51.28 -31.73 -28.93
CA MET A 1 52.14 -32.13 -27.80
C MET A 1 52.91 -30.93 -27.28
N LYS A 2 52.59 -30.42 -26.10
CA LYS A 2 53.54 -29.92 -25.07
C LYS A 2 52.76 -29.56 -23.80
N LEU A 3 53.39 -29.87 -22.67
CA LEU A 3 52.80 -30.10 -21.36
C LEU A 3 52.45 -28.79 -20.60
N SER A 4 51.46 -28.92 -19.73
CA SER A 4 51.17 -28.04 -18.59
C SER A 4 52.33 -28.01 -17.59
N PRO A 5 52.37 -26.99 -16.72
CA PRO A 5 52.34 -27.33 -15.30
C PRO A 5 51.40 -26.45 -14.48
N PHE A 6 50.56 -27.13 -13.69
CA PHE A 6 50.16 -26.82 -12.32
C PHE A 6 50.46 -25.41 -11.81
N CYS A 7 49.41 -24.57 -11.72
CA CYS A 7 49.39 -23.48 -10.76
C CYS A 7 48.47 -23.88 -9.60
N LEU A 8 49.07 -23.89 -8.41
CA LEU A 8 48.50 -24.33 -7.16
C LEU A 8 47.28 -23.51 -6.73
N VAL A 9 46.37 -24.24 -6.10
CA VAL A 9 45.23 -23.86 -5.28
C VAL A 9 45.45 -22.57 -4.48
N ALA A 10 44.52 -21.63 -4.61
CA ALA A 10 44.11 -20.75 -3.51
C ALA A 10 42.60 -20.90 -3.34
N LEU A 11 42.20 -21.87 -2.50
CA LEU A 11 40.86 -21.91 -1.92
C LEU A 11 40.75 -20.66 -1.04
N ALA A 12 40.14 -19.60 -1.58
CA ALA A 12 39.72 -18.47 -0.79
C ALA A 12 38.66 -18.97 0.20
N LEU A 13 39.05 -19.03 1.48
CA LEU A 13 38.14 -19.20 2.59
C LEU A 13 37.12 -18.06 2.51
N PHE A 14 35.88 -18.38 2.10
CA PHE A 14 34.74 -17.50 2.30
C PHE A 14 34.51 -17.40 3.81
N ALA A 15 35.15 -16.42 4.44
CA ALA A 15 34.74 -15.96 5.75
C ALA A 15 33.26 -15.53 5.63
N PRO A 16 32.38 -15.91 6.57
CA PRO A 16 31.05 -15.33 6.61
C PRO A 16 31.22 -13.83 6.86
N VAL A 17 30.95 -13.02 5.83
CA VAL A 17 30.72 -11.59 6.03
C VAL A 17 29.50 -11.49 6.91
N ALA A 18 29.72 -11.20 8.20
CA ALA A 18 28.67 -10.74 9.07
C ALA A 18 28.14 -9.45 8.46
N LEU A 19 26.96 -9.52 7.82
CA LEU A 19 26.20 -8.32 7.48
C LEU A 19 25.95 -7.61 8.82
N ASN A 20 26.66 -6.52 9.05
CA ASN A 20 26.28 -5.54 10.05
C ASN A 20 24.95 -4.95 9.60
N GLY A 21 23.86 -5.62 9.95
CA GLY A 21 22.49 -5.13 9.84
C GLY A 21 22.36 -3.90 10.71
N ARG A 22 22.77 -2.76 10.18
CA ARG A 22 22.48 -1.47 10.77
C ARG A 22 21.01 -1.20 10.48
N LEU A 23 20.16 -1.53 11.43
CA LEU A 23 18.79 -1.05 11.48
C LEU A 23 18.85 0.48 11.33
N VAL A 24 18.43 0.95 10.16
CA VAL A 24 18.16 2.37 9.96
C VAL A 24 16.97 2.65 10.87
N LYS A 25 17.17 3.53 11.85
CA LYS A 25 16.09 4.02 12.70
C LYS A 25 15.11 4.72 11.76
N GLY A 26 13.96 4.09 11.50
CA GLY A 26 12.89 4.69 10.73
C GLY A 26 12.58 6.06 11.30
N ALA A 27 12.59 7.08 10.45
CA ALA A 27 12.02 8.36 10.81
C ALA A 27 10.56 8.10 11.23
N ALA A 28 10.13 8.72 12.33
CA ALA A 28 8.74 8.65 12.76
C ALA A 28 7.88 9.32 11.68
N THR A 29 7.41 8.52 10.73
CA THR A 29 6.20 8.83 9.97
C THR A 29 5.08 8.94 11.00
N ALA A 30 4.27 9.98 10.92
CA ALA A 30 2.96 9.96 11.57
C ALA A 30 2.34 8.58 11.29
N GLU A 31 2.00 7.83 12.34
CA GLU A 31 1.43 6.49 12.19
C GLU A 31 0.16 6.63 11.35
N ILE A 32 0.26 6.22 10.08
CA ILE A 32 -0.90 6.11 9.21
C ILE A 32 -1.75 5.01 9.86
N PRO A 33 -3.03 5.28 10.22
CA PRO A 33 -3.88 4.27 10.83
C PRO A 33 -3.86 3.00 9.99
N GLU A 34 -3.59 1.86 10.64
CA GLU A 34 -3.51 0.56 9.97
C GLU A 34 -4.82 0.28 9.22
N ALA A 35 -4.71 -0.32 8.03
CA ALA A 35 -5.87 -0.64 7.21
C ALA A 35 -6.85 -1.51 8.02
N THR A 36 -8.11 -1.08 8.07
CA THR A 36 -9.14 -1.70 8.92
C THR A 36 -9.53 -3.11 8.48
N SER A 37 -9.09 -3.56 7.30
CA SER A 37 -9.27 -4.91 6.77
C SER A 37 -8.12 -5.33 5.85
N THR A 38 -7.98 -6.63 5.61
CA THR A 38 -6.98 -7.18 4.69
C THR A 38 -7.26 -6.74 3.25
N LEU A 39 -8.53 -6.77 2.83
CA LEU A 39 -8.93 -6.29 1.51
C LEU A 39 -8.57 -4.81 1.32
N HIS A 40 -8.83 -3.97 2.32
CA HIS A 40 -8.48 -2.55 2.25
C HIS A 40 -6.95 -2.34 2.21
N GLY A 41 -6.18 -3.13 2.97
CA GLY A 41 -4.72 -3.09 2.90
C GLY A 41 -4.16 -3.45 1.52
N LEU A 42 -4.82 -4.36 0.79
CA LEU A 42 -4.47 -4.64 -0.61
C LEU A 42 -4.77 -3.46 -1.53
N MET A 43 -5.88 -2.75 -1.30
CA MET A 43 -6.19 -1.51 -2.03
C MET A 43 -5.16 -0.41 -1.74
N ASP A 44 -4.76 -0.24 -0.48
CA ASP A 44 -3.70 0.71 -0.10
C ASP A 44 -2.38 0.37 -0.79
N SER A 45 -2.06 -0.92 -0.97
CA SER A 45 -0.85 -1.36 -1.68
C SER A 45 -0.84 -0.97 -3.16
N ILE A 46 -2.00 -0.89 -3.82
CA ILE A 46 -2.11 -0.35 -5.18
C ILE A 46 -1.78 1.14 -5.16
N CYS A 47 -2.30 1.88 -4.19
CA CYS A 47 -2.04 3.31 -4.08
C CYS A 47 -0.58 3.64 -3.81
N VAL A 48 0.09 2.87 -2.95
CA VAL A 48 1.55 2.99 -2.76
C VAL A 48 2.30 2.75 -4.07
N GLN A 49 1.89 1.76 -4.88
CA GLN A 49 2.53 1.50 -6.18
C GLN A 49 2.32 2.65 -7.18
N GLU A 50 1.11 3.18 -7.27
CA GLU A 50 0.80 4.30 -8.16
C GLU A 50 1.58 5.56 -7.77
N PHE A 51 1.63 5.90 -6.47
CA PHE A 51 2.43 7.03 -5.98
C PHE A 51 3.93 6.81 -6.18
N ALA A 52 4.43 5.60 -5.97
CA ALA A 52 5.83 5.27 -6.25
C ALA A 52 6.19 5.48 -7.72
N ARG A 53 5.31 5.10 -8.67
CA ARG A 53 5.51 5.35 -10.10
C ARG A 53 5.44 6.84 -10.42
N ALA A 54 4.47 7.55 -9.86
CA ALA A 54 4.31 9.00 -10.07
C ALA A 54 5.48 9.80 -9.48
N CYS A 55 6.03 9.38 -8.34
CA CYS A 55 7.19 9.97 -7.68
C CYS A 55 8.44 10.02 -8.59
N LEU A 56 8.62 9.04 -9.47
CA LEU A 56 9.73 9.02 -10.43
C LEU A 56 9.66 10.18 -11.44
N VAL A 57 8.46 10.70 -11.71
CA VAL A 57 8.21 11.77 -12.66
C VAL A 57 8.06 13.12 -11.96
N ASN A 58 7.36 13.14 -10.82
CA ASN A 58 7.09 14.33 -10.04
C ASN A 58 7.33 14.06 -8.54
N PRO A 59 8.37 14.68 -7.92
CA PRO A 59 8.70 14.50 -6.52
C PRO A 59 7.56 14.79 -5.52
N HIS A 60 6.55 15.54 -5.94
CA HIS A 60 5.35 15.80 -5.16
C HIS A 60 4.64 14.51 -4.69
N PHE A 61 4.69 13.43 -5.48
CA PHE A 61 4.06 12.16 -5.13
C PHE A 61 4.96 11.22 -4.30
N CYS A 62 6.14 11.67 -3.87
CA CYS A 62 7.04 10.89 -3.03
C CYS A 62 6.61 10.92 -1.55
N VAL A 63 5.37 10.55 -1.29
CA VAL A 63 4.69 10.55 0.02
C VAL A 63 3.92 9.24 0.21
N GLY A 64 3.44 8.99 1.43
CA GLY A 64 2.53 7.87 1.69
C GLY A 64 1.21 8.05 0.95
N ALA A 65 0.60 6.94 0.53
CA ALA A 65 -0.67 6.95 -0.17
C ALA A 65 -1.59 5.84 0.29
N VAL A 66 -2.89 6.12 0.35
CA VAL A 66 -3.93 5.18 0.78
C VAL A 66 -5.14 5.26 -0.13
N ALA A 67 -5.86 4.15 -0.24
CA ALA A 67 -7.12 4.09 -0.97
C ALA A 67 -8.25 4.64 -0.08
N ARG A 68 -9.06 5.54 -0.63
CA ARG A 68 -10.34 5.94 -0.04
C ARG A 68 -11.40 6.08 -1.13
N ARG A 69 -12.66 5.87 -0.78
CA ARG A 69 -13.80 6.25 -1.60
C ARG A 69 -14.28 7.63 -1.16
N ASP A 70 -13.80 8.66 -1.83
CA ASP A 70 -14.05 10.05 -1.47
C ASP A 70 -14.04 10.95 -2.71
N VAL A 71 -14.26 12.25 -2.55
CA VAL A 71 -14.28 13.26 -3.62
C VAL A 71 -12.88 13.66 -4.09
N GLY A 72 -12.75 13.99 -5.37
CA GLY A 72 -11.50 14.47 -5.98
C GLY A 72 -11.37 15.99 -5.98
N ILE A 73 -10.72 16.54 -7.01
CA ILE A 73 -10.52 17.99 -7.19
C ILE A 73 -11.81 18.68 -7.64
N ASP A 74 -12.59 17.99 -8.47
CA ASP A 74 -13.92 18.39 -8.87
C ASP A 74 -14.94 17.61 -8.04
N ALA A 75 -15.53 18.27 -7.04
CA ALA A 75 -16.54 17.67 -6.19
C ALA A 75 -17.80 17.23 -6.98
N ALA A 76 -18.04 17.79 -8.17
CA ALA A 76 -19.16 17.40 -9.02
C ALA A 76 -19.01 15.97 -9.60
N GLU A 77 -17.78 15.44 -9.66
CA GLU A 77 -17.53 14.03 -10.03
C GLU A 77 -18.03 13.05 -8.97
N GLY A 78 -18.27 13.53 -7.75
CA GLY A 78 -18.70 12.71 -6.62
C GLY A 78 -17.63 11.76 -6.09
N GLU A 79 -18.07 10.86 -5.23
CA GLU A 79 -17.21 9.90 -4.54
C GLU A 79 -16.81 8.74 -5.46
N ALA A 80 -15.51 8.50 -5.57
CA ALA A 80 -14.94 7.38 -6.29
C ALA A 80 -13.71 6.86 -5.55
N TRP A 81 -13.31 5.64 -5.90
CA TRP A 81 -12.07 5.06 -5.40
C TRP A 81 -10.86 5.80 -5.98
N ARG A 82 -10.11 6.47 -5.12
CA ARG A 82 -8.90 7.20 -5.52
C ARG A 82 -7.79 6.89 -4.53
N CYS A 83 -6.56 7.15 -4.98
CA CYS A 83 -5.37 7.08 -4.15
C CYS A 83 -5.04 8.47 -3.65
N TYR A 84 -5.14 8.68 -2.35
CA TYR A 84 -4.91 9.98 -1.72
C TYR A 84 -3.54 10.02 -1.07
N SER A 85 -2.90 11.18 -1.18
CA SER A 85 -1.72 11.52 -0.39
C SER A 85 -2.09 11.47 1.09
N THR A 86 -1.28 10.83 1.93
CA THR A 86 -1.58 10.84 3.38
C THR A 86 -1.48 12.23 3.98
N VAL A 87 -0.81 13.20 3.33
CA VAL A 87 -0.69 14.55 3.86
C VAL A 87 -1.91 15.45 3.59
N GLU A 88 -2.81 15.04 2.69
CA GLU A 88 -4.04 15.80 2.37
C GLU A 88 -5.28 15.30 3.12
N LEU A 89 -5.17 14.15 3.78
CA LEU A 89 -6.26 13.55 4.54
C LEU A 89 -6.34 14.13 5.96
N ASP A 90 -7.55 14.43 6.40
CA ASP A 90 -7.83 14.77 7.78
C ASP A 90 -8.03 13.49 8.60
N PHE A 91 -6.99 13.08 9.33
CA PHE A 91 -7.04 11.92 10.24
C PHE A 91 -7.72 12.22 11.58
N SER A 92 -8.29 13.40 11.78
CA SER A 92 -9.25 13.63 12.87
C SER A 92 -10.69 13.34 12.43
N ALA A 93 -10.95 13.29 11.12
CA ALA A 93 -12.23 12.97 10.54
C ALA A 93 -12.36 11.46 10.26
N ALA A 94 -13.54 10.92 10.56
CA ALA A 94 -13.94 9.57 10.17
C ALA A 94 -15.04 9.65 9.11
N LYS A 95 -14.90 8.86 8.05
CA LYS A 95 -15.87 8.79 6.94
C LYS A 95 -15.99 7.36 6.43
N ARG A 96 -17.20 7.01 5.97
CA ARG A 96 -17.53 5.73 5.32
C ARG A 96 -16.87 5.57 3.95
N SER A 97 -15.55 5.42 3.94
CA SER A 97 -14.70 5.54 2.75
C SER A 97 -13.67 4.40 2.59
N CYS A 98 -13.65 3.43 3.51
CA CYS A 98 -12.86 2.21 3.39
C CYS A 98 -13.75 1.00 3.15
N VAL A 99 -13.17 -0.19 2.95
CA VAL A 99 -13.91 -1.47 2.86
C VAL A 99 -13.51 -2.45 3.96
N ASN A 100 -14.45 -3.31 4.35
CA ASN A 100 -14.11 -4.53 5.10
C ASN A 100 -13.63 -5.66 4.16
N ASP A 101 -13.28 -6.83 4.71
CA ASP A 101 -12.85 -7.98 3.91
C ASP A 101 -13.94 -8.54 2.96
N CYS A 102 -15.19 -8.15 3.17
CA CYS A 102 -16.31 -8.49 2.29
C CYS A 102 -16.64 -7.36 1.30
N GLY A 103 -15.81 -6.31 1.19
CA GLY A 103 -16.01 -5.23 0.23
C GLY A 103 -17.14 -4.26 0.60
N GLU A 104 -17.71 -4.37 1.80
CA GLU A 104 -18.72 -3.43 2.27
C GLU A 104 -18.03 -2.15 2.74
N LEU A 105 -18.59 -1.00 2.36
CA LEU A 105 -18.07 0.28 2.83
C LEU A 105 -18.14 0.36 4.36
N ILE A 106 -17.09 0.84 5.01
CA ILE A 106 -17.00 1.02 6.46
C ILE A 106 -16.41 2.38 6.79
N ASP A 107 -16.70 2.86 8.01
CA ASP A 107 -16.09 4.06 8.54
C ASP A 107 -14.60 3.81 8.82
N CYS A 108 -13.78 4.76 8.39
CA CYS A 108 -12.36 4.78 8.69
C CYS A 108 -11.87 6.21 8.84
N VAL A 109 -10.75 6.34 9.55
CA VAL A 109 -10.10 7.62 9.81
C VAL A 109 -9.29 8.07 8.59
N GLY A 110 -9.26 9.38 8.34
CA GLY A 110 -8.62 9.96 7.17
C GLY A 110 -9.63 10.15 6.04
N ALA A 111 -10.15 11.37 5.93
CA ALA A 111 -11.11 11.77 4.90
C ALA A 111 -10.67 13.08 4.23
N VAL A 112 -11.21 13.34 3.02
CA VAL A 112 -10.95 14.59 2.31
C VAL A 112 -11.77 15.73 2.95
N ASN A 113 -11.11 16.83 3.32
CA ASN A 113 -11.79 18.03 3.81
C ASN A 113 -12.11 18.99 2.65
N GLY A 114 -13.24 18.77 1.99
CA GLY A 114 -13.73 19.61 0.90
C GLY A 114 -13.37 19.07 -0.48
N ILE A 115 -12.16 19.34 -0.96
CA ILE A 115 -11.62 18.81 -2.23
C ILE A 115 -10.21 18.29 -2.02
N SER A 116 -9.80 17.34 -2.84
CA SER A 116 -8.43 16.81 -2.86
C SER A 116 -7.68 17.31 -4.08
N ARG A 117 -6.43 17.74 -3.89
CA ARG A 117 -5.54 18.20 -4.98
C ARG A 117 -4.35 17.27 -5.19
N GLU A 118 -4.10 16.35 -4.26
CA GLU A 118 -2.94 15.47 -4.25
C GLU A 118 -3.35 13.99 -4.34
N HIS A 119 -4.32 13.68 -5.20
CA HIS A 119 -4.74 12.31 -5.47
C HIS A 119 -4.34 11.84 -6.87
N LEU A 120 -4.32 10.52 -7.04
CA LEU A 120 -4.32 9.87 -8.34
C LEU A 120 -5.65 9.12 -8.53
N THR A 121 -6.28 9.34 -9.69
CA THR A 121 -7.49 8.61 -10.07
C THR A 121 -7.13 7.20 -10.50
N ALA A 122 -7.20 6.26 -9.56
CA ALA A 122 -6.96 4.83 -9.77
C ALA A 122 -8.26 3.99 -9.72
N THR A 123 -9.41 4.62 -10.00
CA THR A 123 -10.74 4.03 -9.81
C THR A 123 -10.88 2.65 -10.44
N THR A 124 -10.53 2.52 -11.72
CA THR A 124 -10.68 1.25 -12.46
C THR A 124 -9.84 0.13 -11.84
N GLU A 125 -8.62 0.42 -11.41
CA GLU A 125 -7.71 -0.59 -10.87
C GLU A 125 -8.13 -1.03 -9.46
N LEU A 126 -8.57 -0.08 -8.62
CA LEU A 126 -9.10 -0.37 -7.29
C LEU A 126 -10.43 -1.15 -7.37
N GLU A 127 -11.32 -0.78 -8.28
CA GLU A 127 -12.58 -1.50 -8.52
C GLU A 127 -12.34 -2.90 -9.08
N ARG A 128 -11.37 -3.07 -9.98
CA ARG A 128 -10.96 -4.38 -10.49
C ARG A 128 -10.45 -5.27 -9.37
N LEU A 129 -9.58 -4.77 -8.49
CA LEU A 129 -9.10 -5.52 -7.32
C LEU A 129 -10.26 -5.95 -6.43
N LEU A 130 -11.19 -5.03 -6.13
CA LEU A 130 -12.39 -5.35 -5.36
C LEU A 130 -13.17 -6.49 -6.00
N GLN A 131 -13.47 -6.41 -7.30
CA GLN A 131 -14.25 -7.44 -8.00
C GLN A 131 -13.56 -8.81 -8.03
N GLU A 132 -12.25 -8.84 -8.23
CA GLU A 132 -11.50 -10.09 -8.38
C GLU A 132 -11.28 -10.82 -7.06
N VAL A 133 -10.95 -10.08 -6.00
CA VAL A 133 -10.40 -10.70 -4.79
C VAL A 133 -11.41 -10.69 -3.63
N GLN A 134 -12.41 -9.80 -3.62
CA GLN A 134 -13.43 -9.73 -2.56
C GLN A 134 -14.13 -11.07 -2.30
N PRO A 135 -14.56 -11.87 -3.30
CA PRO A 135 -15.29 -13.11 -3.00
C PRO A 135 -14.43 -14.13 -2.23
N GLY A 136 -13.12 -14.14 -2.52
CA GLY A 136 -12.15 -14.97 -1.82
C GLY A 136 -11.87 -14.46 -0.41
N MET A 137 -11.59 -13.16 -0.28
CA MET A 137 -11.36 -12.54 1.04
C MET A 137 -12.54 -12.71 1.97
N CYS A 138 -13.77 -12.49 1.49
CA CYS A 138 -14.95 -12.64 2.34
C CYS A 138 -15.11 -14.07 2.85
N LYS A 139 -14.85 -15.09 2.02
CA LYS A 139 -14.86 -16.50 2.45
C LYS A 139 -13.78 -16.78 3.50
N ILE A 140 -12.59 -16.22 3.34
CA ILE A 140 -11.49 -16.35 4.30
C ILE A 140 -11.88 -15.69 5.63
N HIS A 141 -12.38 -14.46 5.58
CA HIS A 141 -12.83 -13.70 6.74
C HIS A 141 -13.92 -14.43 7.52
N VAL A 142 -14.98 -14.88 6.85
CA VAL A 142 -16.09 -15.62 7.47
C VAL A 142 -15.59 -16.90 8.13
N ARG A 143 -14.66 -17.64 7.51
CA ARG A 143 -14.09 -18.85 8.13
C ARG A 143 -13.34 -18.54 9.44
N TYR A 144 -12.59 -17.44 9.48
CA TYR A 144 -11.88 -17.05 10.71
C TYR A 144 -12.81 -16.55 11.80
N THR A 145 -13.87 -15.81 11.45
CA THR A 145 -14.80 -15.26 12.45
C THR A 145 -15.81 -16.29 12.96
N THR A 146 -16.25 -17.23 12.13
CA THR A 146 -17.20 -18.29 12.53
C THR A 146 -16.53 -19.54 13.10
N GLY A 147 -15.26 -19.80 12.76
CA GLY A 147 -14.48 -20.90 13.33
C GLY A 147 -13.83 -20.60 14.68
N ALA A 148 -14.00 -19.39 15.21
CA ALA A 148 -13.51 -18.95 16.52
C ALA A 148 -14.55 -19.10 17.65
N SER A 149 -15.63 -19.88 17.42
CA SER A 149 -16.66 -20.20 18.42
C SER A 149 -16.53 -21.62 18.95
#